data_AF-A0A936XNQ1-F1
#
_entry.id   AF-A0A936XNQ1-F1
#
_cell.length_a   1.000
_cell.length_b   1.000
_cell.length_c   1.000
_cell.angle_alpha   90.00
_cell.angle_beta   90.00
_cell.angle_gamma   90.00
#
_symmetry.space_group_name_H-M   'P 1'
#
loop_
_entity.id
_entity.type
_entity.pdbx_description
1 polymer ?
#
loop_
_entity_poly.entity_id
_entity_poly.type
_entity_poly.pdbx_seq_one_letter_code
_entity_poly.pdbx_strand_id
1 'polypeptide(L)'
;MATAPAFAVDFSLTYLGQQIVPTATIFSATNVGGLSGIDYVAASGRYVAISDDRSGINAARYYDLSLGEFQRSATPGMAGVSFNAVTTIQKPGGGAFAVNTVDPEGIRYNAATDSLYWSNEGQRAAAGFQNPTVREMKVDGTHVRD
;
A
#
# COMPACT_ATOMS: atom_id res chain seq x y z
N MET A 1 43.24 6.51 7.67
CA MET A 1 41.81 6.87 7.64
C MET A 1 41.32 6.97 9.06
N ALA A 2 40.86 8.14 9.51
CA ALA A 2 40.26 8.30 10.84
C ALA A 2 38.78 7.88 10.77
N THR A 3 38.38 6.98 11.66
CA THR A 3 36.99 6.56 11.86
C THR A 3 36.21 7.70 12.51
N ALA A 4 35.15 8.18 11.85
CA ALA A 4 34.23 9.13 12.45
C ALA A 4 33.42 8.42 13.56
N PRO A 5 33.19 9.04 14.72
CA PRO A 5 32.33 8.48 15.74
C PRO A 5 30.89 8.38 15.21
N ALA A 6 30.25 7.24 15.42
CA ALA A 6 28.84 7.08 15.16
C ALA A 6 28.05 7.77 16.30
N PHE A 7 27.35 8.85 15.98
CA PHE A 7 26.40 9.47 16.89
C PHE A 7 25.04 8.80 16.70
N ALA A 8 24.73 7.80 17.52
CA ALA A 8 23.37 7.32 17.68
C ALA A 8 22.73 8.09 18.82
N VAL A 9 21.63 8.80 18.52
CA VAL A 9 20.76 9.34 19.56
C VAL A 9 19.96 8.19 20.17
N ASP A 10 19.78 8.20 21.49
CA ASP A 10 18.88 7.27 22.14
C ASP A 10 17.45 7.51 21.62
N PHE A 11 16.80 6.46 21.14
CA PHE A 11 15.38 6.51 20.80
C PHE A 11 14.64 5.42 21.57
N SER A 12 13.39 5.69 21.94
CA SER A 12 12.50 4.71 22.54
C SER A 12 11.29 4.50 21.64
N LEU A 13 10.88 3.25 21.50
CA LEU A 13 9.64 2.88 20.81
C LEU A 13 8.58 2.60 21.86
N THR A 14 7.46 3.30 21.76
CA THR A 14 6.27 3.02 22.58
C THR A 14 5.28 2.24 21.74
N TYR A 15 5.05 0.97 22.09
CA TYR A 15 3.98 0.20 21.47
C TYR A 15 2.62 0.79 21.85
N LEU A 16 1.89 1.34 20.87
CA LEU A 16 0.58 1.95 21.09
C LEU A 16 -0.52 0.88 21.24
N GLY A 17 -0.46 -0.17 20.43
CA GLY A 17 -1.47 -1.22 20.35
C GLY A 17 -1.43 -1.87 18.97
N GLN A 18 -2.39 -2.76 18.72
CA GLN A 18 -2.57 -3.40 17.43
C GLN A 18 -4.06 -3.51 17.12
N GLN A 19 -4.39 -3.50 15.84
CA GLN A 19 -5.69 -3.85 15.31
C GLN A 19 -5.49 -4.96 14.28
N ILE A 20 -6.40 -5.94 14.27
CA ILE A 20 -6.43 -7.06 13.34
C ILE A 20 -7.67 -6.91 12.47
N VAL A 21 -7.45 -6.67 11.18
CA VAL A 21 -8.51 -6.78 10.17
C VAL A 21 -8.79 -8.27 9.93
N PRO A 22 -10.02 -8.78 10.16
CA PRO A 22 -10.32 -10.18 9.97
C PRO A 22 -10.05 -10.65 8.54
N THR A 23 -9.58 -11.90 8.39
CA THR A 23 -9.48 -12.55 7.08
C THR A 23 -10.83 -12.52 6.37
N ALA A 24 -10.80 -12.37 5.04
CA ALA A 24 -12.00 -12.27 4.19
C ALA A 24 -12.89 -11.05 4.47
N THR A 25 -12.36 -10.01 5.14
CA THR A 25 -13.02 -8.70 5.18
C THR A 25 -13.26 -8.20 3.76
N ILE A 26 -14.50 -7.78 3.47
CA ILE A 26 -14.88 -7.22 2.18
C ILE A 26 -15.11 -5.72 2.34
N PHE A 27 -14.54 -4.94 1.44
CA PHE A 27 -14.82 -3.51 1.31
C PHE A 27 -15.10 -3.17 -0.15
N SER A 28 -16.25 -2.52 -0.41
CA SER A 28 -16.66 -2.11 -1.76
C SER A 28 -16.51 -3.23 -2.81
N ALA A 29 -17.03 -4.43 -2.48
CA ALA A 29 -16.96 -5.66 -3.29
C ALA A 29 -15.54 -6.20 -3.59
N THR A 30 -14.52 -5.74 -2.85
CA THR A 30 -13.16 -6.25 -2.95
C THR A 30 -12.72 -6.91 -1.64
N ASN A 31 -11.88 -7.93 -1.74
CA ASN A 31 -11.26 -8.57 -0.58
C ASN A 31 -10.18 -7.65 -0.04
N VAL A 32 -10.33 -7.20 1.20
CA VAL A 32 -9.24 -6.54 1.92
C VAL A 32 -8.23 -7.62 2.31
N GLY A 33 -7.06 -7.59 1.69
CA GLY A 33 -6.01 -8.59 1.88
C GLY A 33 -4.75 -8.23 1.10
N GLY A 34 -3.66 -8.91 1.42
CA GLY A 34 -2.39 -8.70 0.72
C GLY A 34 -1.81 -7.30 0.93
N LEU A 35 -2.13 -6.62 2.04
CA LEU A 35 -1.64 -5.25 2.24
C LEU A 35 -0.12 -5.27 2.46
N SER A 36 0.64 -4.76 1.50
CA SER A 36 2.11 -4.85 1.45
C SER A 36 2.83 -3.51 1.65
N GLY A 37 2.13 -2.40 1.40
CA GLY A 37 2.68 -1.06 1.58
C GLY A 37 1.64 -0.10 2.13
N ILE A 38 2.10 0.88 2.92
CA ILE A 38 1.26 1.95 3.49
C ILE A 38 2.04 3.27 3.49
N ASP A 39 1.32 4.38 3.35
CA ASP A 39 1.85 5.73 3.55
C ASP A 39 0.82 6.69 4.17
N TYR A 40 1.30 7.76 4.81
CA TYR A 40 0.48 8.76 5.48
C TYR A 40 0.30 10.03 4.63
N VAL A 41 -0.96 10.43 4.45
CA VAL A 41 -1.35 11.64 3.71
C VAL A 41 -1.61 12.77 4.70
N ALA A 42 -0.56 13.53 5.00
CA ALA A 42 -0.56 14.55 6.07
C ALA A 42 -1.67 15.61 5.93
N ALA A 43 -2.03 16.01 4.70
CA ALA A 43 -3.04 17.04 4.46
C ALA A 43 -4.45 16.66 4.97
N SER A 44 -4.76 15.36 5.04
CA SER A 44 -6.07 14.86 5.46
C SER A 44 -6.02 13.92 6.66
N GLY A 45 -4.83 13.58 7.16
CA GLY A 45 -4.66 12.64 8.27
C GLY A 45 -5.03 11.19 7.95
N ARG A 46 -5.22 10.85 6.68
CA ARG A 46 -5.58 9.51 6.21
C ARG A 46 -4.34 8.75 5.75
N TYR A 47 -4.52 7.47 5.46
CA TYR A 47 -3.48 6.58 4.96
C TYR A 47 -3.89 6.02 3.61
N VAL A 48 -2.90 5.67 2.80
CA VAL A 48 -3.09 4.84 1.60
C VAL A 48 -2.35 3.53 1.79
N ALA A 49 -2.96 2.40 1.46
CA ALA A 49 -2.32 1.09 1.53
C ALA A 49 -2.56 0.29 0.27
N ILE A 50 -1.52 -0.33 -0.27
CA ILE A 50 -1.56 -1.09 -1.52
C ILE A 50 -1.70 -2.59 -1.25
N SER A 51 -2.40 -3.29 -2.14
CA SER A 51 -2.52 -4.75 -2.11
C SER A 51 -1.52 -5.38 -3.10
N ASP A 52 -0.80 -6.41 -2.65
CA ASP A 52 0.06 -7.31 -3.43
C ASP A 52 -0.71 -8.32 -4.28
N ASP A 53 -2.04 -8.29 -4.23
CA ASP A 53 -2.86 -9.07 -5.13
C ASP A 53 -2.54 -8.72 -6.57
N ARG A 54 -1.93 -9.68 -7.27
CA ARG A 54 -1.43 -9.59 -8.65
C ARG A 54 -2.55 -9.53 -9.68
N SER A 55 -3.68 -8.92 -9.35
CA SER A 55 -4.98 -9.06 -10.01
C SER A 55 -5.55 -10.50 -9.96
N GLY A 56 -5.13 -11.32 -9.00
CA GLY A 56 -5.54 -12.73 -8.87
C GLY A 56 -6.94 -12.90 -8.27
N ILE A 57 -7.26 -12.13 -7.23
CA ILE A 57 -8.57 -12.19 -6.54
C ILE A 57 -9.47 -11.05 -7.00
N ASN A 58 -8.99 -9.81 -6.94
CA ASN A 58 -9.64 -8.65 -7.54
C ASN A 58 -8.60 -7.84 -8.32
N ALA A 59 -9.03 -6.90 -9.16
CA ALA A 59 -8.10 -6.02 -9.87
C ALA A 59 -7.09 -5.36 -8.90
N ALA A 60 -5.85 -5.22 -9.34
CA ALA A 60 -4.80 -4.51 -8.60
C ALA A 60 -5.30 -3.16 -8.10
N ARG A 61 -5.08 -2.87 -6.82
CA ARG A 61 -5.78 -1.82 -6.09
C ARG A 61 -4.97 -1.29 -4.93
N TYR A 62 -5.30 -0.07 -4.53
CA TYR A 62 -4.94 0.44 -3.21
C TYR A 62 -6.21 0.93 -2.51
N TYR A 63 -6.12 1.03 -1.20
CA TYR A 63 -7.17 1.48 -0.30
C TYR A 63 -6.79 2.82 0.30
N ASP A 64 -7.81 3.65 0.50
CA ASP A 64 -7.75 4.78 1.42
C ASP A 64 -8.29 4.31 2.78
N LEU A 65 -7.57 4.60 3.85
CA LEU A 65 -7.90 4.15 5.20
C LEU A 65 -7.71 5.24 6.24
N SER A 66 -8.58 5.20 7.25
CA SER A 66 -8.43 5.93 8.50
C SER A 66 -7.96 4.94 9.56
N LEU A 67 -6.91 5.32 10.28
CA LEU A 67 -6.35 4.54 11.38
C LEU A 67 -6.51 5.33 12.69
N GLY A 68 -7.03 4.69 13.72
CA GLY A 68 -7.28 5.23 15.04
C GLY A 68 -7.32 4.15 16.11
N GLU A 69 -7.45 4.57 17.36
CA GLU A 69 -7.76 3.68 18.50
C GLU A 69 -6.79 2.50 18.69
N PHE A 70 -5.48 2.70 18.49
CA PHE A 70 -4.48 1.69 18.85
C PHE A 70 -4.32 1.65 20.37
N GLN A 71 -5.00 0.70 20.99
CA GLN A 71 -4.88 0.41 22.42
C GLN A 71 -4.34 -1.00 22.62
N ARG A 72 -3.58 -1.21 23.69
CA ARG A 72 -3.07 -2.53 24.04
C ARG A 72 -4.22 -3.42 24.48
N SER A 73 -4.47 -4.49 23.72
CA SER A 73 -5.51 -5.47 24.00
C SER A 73 -4.97 -6.89 23.79
N ALA A 74 -5.38 -7.82 24.66
CA ALA A 74 -5.12 -9.25 24.49
C ALA A 74 -5.98 -9.87 23.36
N THR A 75 -7.07 -9.20 23.00
CA THR A 75 -8.00 -9.59 21.94
C THR A 75 -8.24 -8.39 21.03
N PRO A 76 -7.25 -7.97 20.22
CA PRO A 76 -7.42 -6.86 19.31
C PRO A 76 -8.49 -7.17 18.26
N GLY A 77 -9.30 -6.16 17.95
CA GLY A 77 -10.29 -6.22 16.87
C GLY A 77 -9.83 -5.36 15.69
N MET A 78 -10.78 -4.87 14.91
CA MET A 78 -10.53 -3.85 13.89
C MET A 78 -11.07 -2.47 14.29
N ALA A 79 -11.36 -2.26 15.58
CA ALA A 79 -11.86 -0.99 16.08
C ALA A 79 -10.79 0.10 15.84
N GLY A 80 -11.10 1.08 15.01
CA GLY A 80 -10.15 2.09 14.57
C GLY A 80 -9.43 1.81 13.25
N VAL A 81 -9.75 0.72 12.53
CA VAL A 81 -9.38 0.58 11.12
C VAL A 81 -10.63 0.76 10.27
N SER A 82 -10.68 1.84 9.49
CA SER A 82 -11.77 2.10 8.56
C SER A 82 -11.23 2.21 7.14
N PHE A 83 -11.84 1.47 6.22
CA PHE A 83 -11.60 1.63 4.79
C PHE A 83 -12.57 2.70 4.25
N ASN A 84 -12.04 3.73 3.62
CA ASN A 84 -12.81 4.88 3.16
C ASN A 84 -13.08 4.78 1.66
N ALA A 85 -12.11 4.28 0.89
CA ALA A 85 -12.21 4.11 -0.55
C ALA A 85 -11.29 2.98 -1.03
N VAL A 86 -11.58 2.47 -2.23
CA VAL A 86 -10.72 1.55 -2.98
C VAL A 86 -10.59 2.08 -4.39
N THR A 87 -9.36 2.10 -4.90
CA THR A 87 -9.05 2.61 -6.24
C THR A 87 -8.31 1.53 -7.01
N THR A 88 -8.81 1.21 -8.20
CA THR A 88 -8.13 0.30 -9.13
C THR A 88 -6.90 0.99 -9.71
N ILE A 89 -5.75 0.32 -9.61
CA ILE A 89 -4.52 0.73 -10.26
C ILE A 89 -4.62 0.39 -11.75
N GLN A 90 -4.43 1.38 -12.60
CA GLN A 90 -4.57 1.21 -14.04
C GLN A 90 -3.22 0.94 -14.71
N LYS A 91 -3.26 0.11 -15.75
CA LYS A 91 -2.12 -0.10 -16.64
C LYS A 91 -1.87 1.12 -17.54
N PRO A 92 -0.69 1.23 -18.17
CA PRO A 92 -0.46 2.21 -19.24
C PRO A 92 -1.54 2.07 -20.33
N GLY A 93 -2.14 3.19 -20.72
CA GLY A 93 -3.29 3.23 -21.65
C GLY A 93 -4.66 3.01 -21.00
N GLY A 94 -4.71 2.82 -19.67
CA GLY A 94 -5.94 2.73 -18.89
C GLY A 94 -6.48 1.31 -18.72
N GLY A 95 -7.46 1.19 -17.83
CA GLY A 95 -8.09 -0.08 -17.47
C GLY A 95 -7.25 -0.93 -16.51
N ALA A 96 -7.85 -2.01 -16.01
CA ALA A 96 -7.21 -2.88 -15.03
C ALA A 96 -6.07 -3.73 -15.64
N PHE A 97 -5.09 -4.08 -14.81
CA PHE A 97 -4.13 -5.14 -15.12
C PHE A 97 -4.84 -6.48 -15.21
N ALA A 98 -4.43 -7.30 -16.19
CA ALA A 98 -4.88 -8.67 -16.29
C ALA A 98 -4.34 -9.50 -15.12
N VAL A 99 -5.01 -10.62 -14.85
CA VAL A 99 -4.63 -11.58 -13.81
C VAL A 99 -3.15 -11.97 -13.94
N ASN A 100 -2.40 -11.84 -12.84
CA ASN A 100 -0.98 -12.16 -12.68
C ASN A 100 -0.02 -11.40 -13.62
N THR A 101 -0.36 -10.16 -13.99
CA THR A 101 0.49 -9.30 -14.86
C THR A 101 1.11 -8.10 -14.16
N VAL A 102 0.91 -7.99 -12.85
CA VAL A 102 1.41 -6.91 -11.99
C VAL A 102 1.76 -7.49 -10.62
N ASP A 103 2.63 -6.84 -9.87
CA ASP A 103 3.14 -7.30 -8.58
C ASP A 103 3.35 -6.11 -7.62
N PRO A 104 2.27 -5.46 -7.15
CA PRO A 104 2.34 -4.22 -6.40
C PRO A 104 2.84 -4.42 -4.96
N GLU A 105 3.77 -3.60 -4.48
CA GLU A 105 4.36 -3.82 -3.14
C GLU A 105 4.42 -2.56 -2.27
N GLY A 106 5.07 -1.51 -2.75
CA GLY A 106 5.21 -0.23 -2.06
C GLY A 106 4.27 0.82 -2.62
N ILE A 107 3.85 1.77 -1.77
CA ILE A 107 3.10 2.97 -2.19
C ILE A 107 3.56 4.19 -1.39
N ARG A 108 3.69 5.35 -2.03
CA ARG A 108 4.08 6.64 -1.44
C ARG A 108 3.27 7.77 -2.02
N TYR A 109 2.76 8.66 -1.17
CA TYR A 109 2.03 9.84 -1.59
C TYR A 109 2.97 11.03 -1.84
N ASN A 110 2.83 11.67 -3.00
CA ASN A 110 3.54 12.90 -3.33
C ASN A 110 2.60 14.11 -3.25
N ALA A 111 2.68 14.85 -2.14
CA ALA A 111 1.87 16.03 -1.91
C ALA A 111 2.14 17.19 -2.91
N ALA A 112 3.32 17.22 -3.54
CA ALA A 112 3.66 18.31 -4.48
C ALA A 112 2.87 18.21 -5.81
N THR A 113 2.45 17.01 -6.19
CA THR A 113 1.81 16.74 -7.49
C THR A 113 0.45 16.05 -7.36
N ASP A 114 -0.01 15.79 -6.13
CA ASP A 114 -1.20 15.00 -5.83
C ASP A 114 -1.22 13.65 -6.59
N SER A 115 -0.10 12.94 -6.49
CA SER A 115 0.12 11.65 -7.16
C SER A 115 0.65 10.60 -6.18
N LEU A 116 0.66 9.36 -6.64
CA LEU A 116 1.14 8.20 -5.89
C LEU A 116 2.27 7.54 -6.67
N TYR A 117 3.39 7.32 -6.00
CA TYR A 117 4.44 6.43 -6.48
C TYR A 117 4.22 5.03 -5.90
N TRP A 118 4.39 4.00 -6.70
CA TRP A 118 4.27 2.63 -6.24
C TRP A 118 5.29 1.72 -6.91
N SER A 119 5.68 0.64 -6.23
CA SER A 119 6.61 -0.34 -6.79
C SER A 119 5.86 -1.55 -7.31
N ASN A 120 6.32 -2.05 -8.45
CA ASN A 120 5.96 -3.33 -9.03
C ASN A 120 7.23 -4.21 -9.04
N GLU A 121 7.25 -5.33 -8.32
CA GLU A 121 8.44 -6.21 -8.24
C GLU A 121 8.71 -6.96 -9.55
N GLY A 122 7.68 -7.12 -10.37
CA GLY A 122 7.76 -7.78 -11.65
C GLY A 122 7.59 -9.29 -11.53
N GLN A 123 8.35 -10.06 -12.30
CA GLN A 123 8.23 -11.51 -12.32
C GLN A 123 9.47 -12.20 -12.86
N ARG A 124 9.83 -13.32 -12.25
CA ARG A 124 10.79 -14.31 -12.76
C ARG A 124 10.17 -15.70 -12.69
N ALA A 125 9.34 -16.05 -13.65
CA ALA A 125 8.66 -17.36 -13.68
C ALA A 125 8.60 -17.93 -15.10
N ALA A 126 8.29 -19.22 -15.22
CA ALA A 126 8.09 -19.88 -16.52
C ALA A 126 7.00 -19.19 -17.38
N ALA A 127 6.01 -18.56 -16.73
CA ALA A 127 4.95 -17.80 -17.39
C ALA A 127 5.42 -16.47 -18.02
N GLY A 128 6.65 -16.02 -17.73
CA GLY A 128 7.24 -14.82 -18.33
C GLY A 128 8.12 -14.01 -17.38
N PHE A 129 8.86 -13.08 -17.96
CA PHE A 129 9.75 -12.15 -17.27
C PHE A 129 9.19 -10.73 -17.32
N GLN A 130 9.11 -10.08 -16.17
CA GLN A 130 8.74 -8.67 -16.05
C GLN A 130 9.77 -7.98 -15.16
N ASN A 131 10.34 -6.87 -15.63
CA ASN A 131 11.29 -6.11 -14.82
C ASN A 131 10.58 -5.38 -13.67
N PRO A 132 11.25 -5.19 -12.53
CA PRO A 132 10.74 -4.32 -11.50
C PRO A 132 10.66 -2.89 -12.02
N THR A 133 9.66 -2.15 -11.55
CA THR A 133 9.45 -0.74 -11.90
C THR A 133 8.97 0.03 -10.68
N VAL A 134 9.41 1.26 -10.51
CA VAL A 134 8.64 2.26 -9.77
C VAL A 134 7.74 2.95 -10.78
N ARG A 135 6.51 3.27 -10.41
CA ARG A 135 5.53 3.89 -11.29
C ARG A 135 4.86 5.04 -10.58
N GLU A 136 4.46 6.05 -11.33
CA GLU A 136 3.63 7.15 -10.86
C GLU A 136 2.21 6.99 -11.42
N MET A 137 1.22 7.21 -10.55
CA MET A 137 -0.20 7.28 -10.91
C MET A 137 -0.86 8.49 -10.25
N LYS A 138 -1.95 8.98 -10.83
CA LYS A 138 -2.86 9.91 -10.16
C LYS A 138 -3.58 9.21 -9.00
N VAL A 139 -4.14 9.98 -8.07
CA VAL A 139 -4.99 9.48 -6.97
C VAL A 139 -6.30 8.81 -7.43
N ASP A 140 -6.63 8.84 -8.72
CA ASP A 140 -7.73 8.06 -9.32
C ASP A 140 -7.25 6.73 -9.92
N GLY A 141 -5.97 6.39 -9.75
CA GLY A 141 -5.35 5.17 -10.25
C GLY A 141 -4.87 5.24 -11.70
N THR A 142 -5.08 6.36 -12.40
CA THR A 142 -4.61 6.55 -13.78
C THR A 142 -3.09 6.58 -13.83
N HIS A 143 -2.50 5.72 -14.66
CA HIS A 143 -1.05 5.70 -14.92
C HIS A 143 -0.53 7.05 -15.45
N VAL A 144 0.64 7.47 -14.98
CA VAL A 144 1.35 8.68 -15.44
C VAL A 144 2.64 8.30 -16.17
N ARG A 145 3.55 7.56 -15.50
CA ARG A 145 4.84 7.13 -16.03
C ARG A 145 5.46 6.01 -15.19
N ASP A 146 6.50 5.39 -15.73
CA ASP A 146 7.42 4.48 -15.04
C ASP A 146 8.75 5.22 -14.77
#